data_AF-L7M1Z5-F1
#
_entry.id   AF-L7M1Z5-F1
#
_cell.length_a   1.000
_cell.length_b   1.000
_cell.length_c   1.000
_cell.angle_alpha   90.00
_cell.angle_beta   90.00
_cell.angle_gamma   90.00
#
_symmetry.space_group_name_H-M   'P 1'
#
loop_
_entity.id
_entity.type
_entity.pdbx_description
1 polymer ?
#
loop_
_entity_poly.entity_id
_entity_poly.type
_entity_poly.pdbx_seq_one_letter_code
_entity_poly.pdbx_strand_id
1 'polypeptide(L)'
;MYYPPPHKPLNREDAVAWRQLQNNSFSCLYILHLFHPAQYPSYCLYCGANPTVYHCTWECPQPQGYRPIPSPSHSSWETALTSSEPQEQRRLIQRARGVARPNGALN
;
A
#
# COMPACT_ATOMS: atom_id res chain seq x y z
N MET A 1 -3.77 19.03 4.09
CA MET A 1 -4.12 17.70 4.65
C MET A 1 -3.19 17.41 5.82
N TYR A 2 -3.70 16.83 6.91
CA TYR A 2 -2.91 16.45 8.09
C TYR A 2 -2.92 14.92 8.22
N TYR A 3 -1.75 14.30 8.24
CA TYR A 3 -1.59 12.87 8.43
C TYR A 3 -1.34 12.55 9.92
N PRO A 4 -2.27 11.87 10.61
CA PRO A 4 -2.12 11.59 12.03
C PRO A 4 -0.92 10.68 12.28
N PRO A 5 -0.30 10.76 13.48
CA PRO A 5 0.74 9.83 13.85
C PRO A 5 0.25 8.38 13.91
N PRO A 6 1.17 7.41 13.88
CA PRO A 6 0.85 6.04 14.22
C PRO A 6 0.15 5.99 15.59
N HIS A 7 -0.93 5.23 15.69
CA HIS A 7 -1.62 5.05 16.95
C HIS A 7 -0.71 4.27 17.93
N LYS A 8 -0.71 4.65 19.22
CA LYS A 8 0.23 4.15 20.26
C LYS A 8 0.41 2.62 20.37
N PRO A 9 -0.64 1.78 20.21
CA PRO A 9 -0.57 0.32 20.25
C PRO A 9 0.01 -0.32 18.99
N LEU A 10 0.30 0.44 17.92
CA LEU A 10 1.05 -0.10 16.79
C LEU A 10 2.47 -0.44 17.27
N ASN A 11 2.94 -1.63 16.92
CA ASN A 11 4.35 -1.95 17.12
C ASN A 11 5.21 -1.07 16.20
N ARG A 12 6.53 -1.11 16.42
CA ARG A 12 7.48 -0.28 15.66
C ARG A 12 7.37 -0.48 14.14
N GLU A 13 7.25 -1.73 13.69
CA GLU A 13 7.19 -2.07 12.26
C GLU A 13 5.91 -1.55 11.60
N ASP A 14 4.77 -1.69 12.28
CA ASP A 14 3.48 -1.18 11.83
C ASP A 14 3.48 0.35 11.81
N ALA A 15 4.09 0.99 12.82
CA ALA A 15 4.23 2.44 12.85
C ALA A 15 5.08 2.98 11.70
N VAL A 16 6.16 2.27 11.33
CA VAL A 16 6.99 2.60 10.16
C VAL A 16 6.19 2.38 8.87
N ALA A 17 5.52 1.24 8.71
CA ALA A 17 4.70 0.95 7.54
C ALA A 17 3.59 2.00 7.36
N TRP A 18 2.93 2.41 8.45
CA TRP A 18 1.94 3.48 8.43
C TRP A 18 2.50 4.78 7.84
N ARG A 19 3.68 5.22 8.31
CA ARG A 19 4.33 6.43 7.79
C ARG A 19 4.73 6.29 6.32
N GLN A 20 5.22 5.11 5.95
CA GLN A 20 5.58 4.81 4.56
C GLN A 20 4.36 4.86 3.62
N LEU A 21 3.18 4.43 4.09
CA LEU A 21 1.94 4.55 3.32
C LEU A 21 1.54 6.03 3.15
N GLN A 22 1.58 6.81 4.24
CA GLN A 22 1.21 8.23 4.22
C GLN A 22 2.12 9.11 3.36
N ASN A 23 3.39 8.74 3.17
CA ASN A 23 4.34 9.50 2.35
C ASN A 23 4.69 8.82 1.02
N ASN A 24 3.93 7.80 0.61
CA ASN A 24 4.09 7.07 -0.64
C ASN A 24 5.49 6.42 -0.83
N SER A 25 6.16 6.04 0.27
CA SER A 25 7.45 5.33 0.27
C SER A 25 7.34 3.86 0.68
N PHE A 26 6.13 3.35 0.89
CA PHE A 26 5.91 1.93 1.12
C PHE A 26 6.36 1.12 -0.09
N SER A 27 6.97 -0.04 0.16
CA SER A 27 7.57 -0.83 -0.92
C SER A 27 6.52 -1.26 -1.95
N CYS A 28 6.81 -1.01 -3.23
CA CYS A 28 5.98 -1.40 -4.37
C CYS A 28 6.86 -1.64 -5.60
N LEU A 29 6.35 -2.38 -6.58
CA LEU A 29 7.14 -2.73 -7.78
C LEU A 29 7.57 -1.49 -8.57
N TYR A 30 6.80 -0.40 -8.55
CA TYR A 30 7.20 0.85 -9.20
C TYR A 30 8.52 1.36 -8.65
N ILE A 31 8.64 1.49 -7.32
CA ILE A 31 9.87 1.95 -6.66
C ILE A 31 11.02 0.98 -6.93
N LEU A 32 10.79 -0.34 -6.82
CA LEU A 32 11.82 -1.34 -7.04
C LEU A 32 12.32 -1.39 -8.49
N HIS A 33 11.43 -1.19 -9.47
CA HIS A 33 11.79 -1.11 -10.89
C HIS A 33 12.69 0.09 -11.18
N LEU A 34 12.49 1.23 -10.50
CA LEU A 34 13.37 2.41 -10.67
C LEU A 34 14.83 2.11 -10.31
N PHE A 35 15.08 1.23 -9.34
CA PHE A 35 16.43 0.86 -8.90
C PHE A 35 16.97 -0.39 -9.61
N HIS A 36 16.11 -1.36 -9.88
CA HIS A 36 16.47 -2.68 -10.43
C HIS A 36 15.54 -3.10 -11.56
N PRO A 37 15.55 -2.39 -12.71
CA PRO A 37 14.58 -2.58 -13.79
C PRO A 37 14.65 -3.95 -14.47
N ALA A 38 15.81 -4.62 -14.41
CA ALA A 38 15.98 -5.98 -14.93
C ALA A 38 15.39 -7.06 -14.02
N GLN A 39 15.14 -6.76 -12.74
CA GLN A 39 14.63 -7.73 -11.76
C GLN A 39 13.14 -7.56 -11.49
N TYR A 40 12.65 -6.31 -11.47
CA TYR A 40 11.26 -6.01 -11.15
C TYR A 40 10.53 -5.49 -12.38
N PRO A 41 9.30 -5.95 -12.67
CA PRO A 41 8.50 -5.42 -13.77
C PRO A 41 8.03 -4.00 -13.47
N SER A 42 7.89 -3.19 -14.52
CA SER A 42 7.31 -1.84 -14.48
C SER A 42 5.77 -1.81 -14.44
N TYR A 43 5.14 -2.98 -14.37
CA TYR A 43 3.70 -3.18 -14.42
C TYR A 43 3.22 -4.08 -13.28
N CYS A 44 1.95 -3.92 -12.90
CA CYS A 44 1.26 -4.76 -11.95
C CYS A 44 1.08 -6.16 -12.54
N LEU A 45 1.54 -7.19 -11.82
CA LEU A 45 1.47 -8.59 -12.28
C LEU A 45 0.05 -9.13 -12.47
N TYR A 46 -0.97 -8.46 -11.94
CA TYR A 46 -2.35 -8.94 -11.97
C TYR A 46 -3.22 -8.26 -13.03
N CYS A 47 -3.05 -6.95 -13.23
CA CYS A 47 -3.89 -6.19 -14.17
C CYS A 47 -3.10 -5.34 -15.18
N GLY A 48 -1.75 -5.39 -15.15
CA GLY A 48 -0.89 -4.69 -16.11
C GLY A 48 -0.73 -3.17 -15.92
N ALA A 49 -1.42 -2.57 -14.95
CA ALA A 49 -1.34 -1.12 -14.69
C ALA A 49 -0.04 -0.72 -13.96
N ASN A 50 0.21 0.58 -13.80
CA ASN A 50 1.41 1.07 -13.10
C ASN A 50 1.39 0.68 -11.61
N PRO A 51 2.37 -0.08 -11.08
CA PRO A 51 2.28 -0.72 -9.77
C PRO A 51 2.75 0.19 -8.63
N THR A 52 2.09 1.34 -8.49
CA THR A 52 2.30 2.29 -7.39
C THR A 52 1.75 1.75 -6.07
N VAL A 53 2.09 2.37 -4.93
CA VAL A 53 1.52 2.02 -3.62
C VAL A 53 0.00 2.13 -3.63
N TYR A 54 -0.53 3.24 -4.15
CA TYR A 54 -1.98 3.45 -4.32
C TYR A 54 -2.60 2.36 -5.19
N HIS A 55 -1.97 2.04 -6.32
CA HIS A 55 -2.47 1.01 -7.23
C HIS A 55 -2.55 -0.36 -6.54
N CYS A 56 -1.41 -0.86 -6.07
CA CYS A 56 -1.32 -2.19 -5.49
C CYS A 56 -2.18 -2.33 -4.24
N THR A 57 -2.23 -1.30 -3.39
CA THR A 57 -2.94 -1.34 -2.10
C THR A 57 -4.44 -1.08 -2.25
N TRP A 58 -4.85 -0.17 -3.12
CA TRP A 58 -6.21 0.39 -3.10
C TRP A 58 -6.98 0.20 -4.40
N GLU A 59 -6.40 0.60 -5.53
CA GLU A 59 -7.11 0.71 -6.82
C GLU A 59 -7.19 -0.58 -7.61
N CYS A 60 -6.22 -1.50 -7.46
CA CYS A 60 -6.13 -2.68 -8.30
C CYS A 60 -7.46 -3.46 -8.33
N PRO A 61 -8.01 -3.75 -9.53
CA PRO A 61 -9.28 -4.47 -9.67
C PRO A 61 -9.14 -5.97 -9.42
N GLN A 62 -7.91 -6.49 -9.40
CA GLN A 62 -7.61 -7.91 -9.24
C GLN A 62 -6.45 -8.13 -8.24
N PRO A 63 -6.53 -7.61 -7.00
CA PRO A 63 -5.43 -7.75 -6.05
C PRO A 63 -5.35 -9.20 -5.58
N GLN A 64 -4.16 -9.81 -5.63
CA GLN A 64 -4.00 -11.20 -5.19
C GLN A 64 -4.30 -11.35 -3.69
N GLY A 65 -5.13 -12.34 -3.35
CA GLY A 65 -5.45 -12.69 -1.95
C GLY A 65 -6.41 -11.72 -1.23
N TYR A 66 -6.83 -10.63 -1.88
CA TYR A 66 -7.71 -9.62 -1.30
C TYR A 66 -8.90 -9.36 -2.21
N ARG A 67 -10.01 -8.91 -1.62
CA ARG A 67 -11.12 -8.35 -2.41
C ARG A 67 -10.74 -6.96 -2.93
N PRO A 68 -11.14 -6.59 -4.16
CA PRO A 68 -11.00 -5.21 -4.64
C PRO A 68 -11.74 -4.23 -3.72
N ILE A 69 -11.23 -3.01 -3.59
CA ILE A 69 -11.98 -1.94 -2.91
C ILE A 69 -13.11 -1.50 -3.83
N PRO A 70 -14.38 -1.42 -3.34
CA PRO A 70 -15.48 -0.90 -4.15
C PRO A 70 -15.25 0.58 -4.49
N SER A 71 -15.37 0.93 -5.77
CA SER A 71 -15.26 2.32 -6.26
C SER A 71 -14.01 3.05 -5.74
N PRO A 72 -12.80 2.52 -5.99
CA PRO A 72 -11.58 3.11 -5.47
C PRO A 72 -11.36 4.51 -6.07
N SER A 73 -10.92 5.44 -5.24
CA SER A 73 -10.55 6.79 -5.66
C SER A 73 -9.42 7.34 -4.81
N HIS A 74 -8.68 8.31 -5.33
CA HIS A 74 -7.68 9.04 -4.55
C HIS A 74 -8.28 9.67 -3.28
N SER A 75 -9.49 10.23 -3.34
CA SER A 75 -10.15 10.78 -2.16
C SER A 75 -10.42 9.74 -1.07
N SER A 76 -10.93 8.56 -1.46
CA SER A 76 -11.14 7.44 -0.52
C SER A 76 -9.82 6.91 0.08
N TRP A 77 -8.75 6.90 -0.72
CA TRP A 77 -7.42 6.51 -0.28
C TRP A 77 -6.84 7.52 0.73
N GLU A 78 -6.94 8.81 0.45
CA GLU A 78 -6.52 9.86 1.38
C GLU A 78 -7.32 9.84 2.68
N THR A 79 -8.62 9.55 2.59
CA THR A 79 -9.48 9.37 3.77
C THR A 79 -8.98 8.21 4.63
N ALA A 80 -8.60 7.08 4.03
CA ALA A 80 -8.02 5.96 4.76
C ALA A 80 -6.68 6.32 5.42
N LEU A 81 -5.79 7.05 4.72
CA LEU A 81 -4.48 7.49 5.23
C LEU A 81 -4.56 8.53 6.35
N THR A 82 -5.67 9.24 6.46
CA THR A 82 -5.92 10.27 7.48
C THR A 82 -6.64 9.75 8.72
N SER A 83 -6.93 8.45 8.79
CA SER A 83 -7.59 7.84 9.94
C SER A 83 -6.70 7.84 11.19
N SER A 84 -7.24 8.35 12.30
CA SER A 84 -6.66 8.22 13.64
C SER A 84 -6.96 6.87 14.29
N GLU A 85 -7.86 6.07 13.71
CA GLU A 85 -8.38 4.89 14.38
C GLU A 85 -7.44 3.70 14.29
N PRO A 86 -7.04 3.09 15.42
CA PRO A 86 -6.05 2.02 15.42
C PRO A 86 -6.47 0.79 14.63
N GLN A 87 -7.76 0.52 14.51
CA GLN A 87 -8.25 -0.60 13.70
C GLN A 87 -8.10 -0.32 12.21
N GLU A 88 -8.41 0.90 11.76
CA GLU A 88 -8.28 1.30 10.37
C GLU A 88 -6.83 1.38 9.93
N GLN A 89 -5.94 1.95 10.77
CA GLN A 89 -4.50 1.95 10.51
C GLN A 89 -3.98 0.51 10.33
N ARG A 90 -4.36 -0.41 11.23
CA ARG A 90 -3.98 -1.83 11.12
C ARG A 90 -4.52 -2.51 9.88
N ARG A 91 -5.80 -2.29 9.54
CA ARG A 91 -6.41 -2.86 8.33
C ARG A 91 -5.67 -2.42 7.06
N LEU A 92 -5.32 -1.15 6.98
CA LEU A 92 -4.60 -0.62 5.82
C LEU A 92 -3.18 -1.18 5.70
N ILE A 93 -2.45 -1.22 6.82
CA ILE A 93 -1.10 -1.81 6.87
C ILE A 93 -1.14 -3.29 6.48
N GLN A 94 -2.08 -4.05 7.03
CA GLN A 94 -2.26 -5.48 6.73
C GLN A 94 -2.58 -5.69 5.26
N ARG A 95 -3.47 -4.90 4.68
CA ARG A 95 -3.78 -4.95 3.25
C ARG A 95 -2.54 -4.65 2.41
N ALA A 96 -1.84 -3.56 2.69
CA ALA A 96 -0.64 -3.15 1.95
C ALA A 96 0.45 -4.23 1.97
N ARG A 97 0.74 -4.81 3.15
CA ARG A 97 1.69 -5.93 3.27
C ARG A 97 1.19 -7.18 2.54
N GLY A 98 -0.09 -7.48 2.66
CA GLY A 98 -0.68 -8.66 2.08
C GLY A 98 -0.73 -8.65 0.55
N VAL A 99 -0.85 -7.48 -0.08
CA VAL A 99 -0.74 -7.36 -1.55
C VAL A 99 0.70 -7.25 -2.04
N ALA A 100 1.61 -6.69 -1.23
CA ALA A 100 3.02 -6.48 -1.60
C ALA A 100 3.88 -7.73 -1.44
N ARG A 101 3.57 -8.64 -0.51
CA ARG A 101 4.32 -9.89 -0.36
C ARG A 101 4.18 -10.82 -1.57
N PRO A 102 2.96 -11.13 -2.05
CA PRO A 102 2.79 -12.10 -3.12
C PRO A 102 3.35 -11.64 -4.48
N ASN A 103 3.39 -10.32 -4.74
CA ASN A 103 4.00 -9.78 -5.95
C ASN A 103 5.52 -9.53 -5.82
N GLY A 104 6.14 -9.92 -4.69
CA GLY A 104 7.58 -9.78 -4.45
C GLY A 104 8.04 -8.35 -4.13
N ALA A 105 7.12 -7.40 -3.90
CA ALA A 105 7.49 -6.05 -3.50
C ALA A 105 7.87 -5.93 -2.03
N LEU A 106 7.52 -6.89 -1.18
CA LEU A 106 7.85 -6.91 0.23
C LEU A 106 8.31 -8.30 0.66
N ASN A 107 9.50 -8.36 1.30
CA ASN A 107 10.06 -9.59 1.87
C ASN A 107 9.51 -9.87 3.27
#